data_AF-A0AAN4ZID2-F1
#
_entry.id   AF-A0AAN4ZID2-F1
#
_cell.length_a   1.000
_cell.length_b   1.000
_cell.length_c   1.000
_cell.angle_alpha   90.00
_cell.angle_beta   90.00
_cell.angle_gamma   90.00
#
_symmetry.space_group_name_H-M   'P 1'
#
loop_
_entity.id
_entity.type
_entity.pdbx_description
1 polymer ?
#
loop_
_entity_poly.entity_id
_entity_poly.type
_entity_poly.pdbx_seq_one_letter_code
_entity_poly.pdbx_strand_id
1 'polypeptide(L)'
;RMPRGRSNVPSSSTSSHIKEDSSPGDVQSPGSEESTMDRKKATHLRCERQRREAINNGYNELKELLPPSMTALGCKTTNAAILFRAYDYMKQLECENDTAEKDLGQLQAQVSALRMIAQQYETMTADAPLTSNASPQAKMLQVLLEECFTTFAEDVDPSSYEAITRTLLQWTETLENDVQTTVSKMTAVPFKKPRR
;
A
#
# COMPACT_ATOMS: atom_id res chain seq x y z
N ARG A 1 19.95 -24.01 29.94
CA ARG A 1 19.06 -25.19 29.94
C ARG A 1 17.64 -24.69 29.63
N MET A 2 17.24 -24.74 28.36
CA MET A 2 15.95 -24.23 27.87
C MET A 2 14.96 -25.40 27.68
N PRO A 3 13.66 -25.25 27.98
CA PRO A 3 12.69 -26.32 27.79
C PRO A 3 12.22 -26.38 26.33
N ARG A 4 12.17 -27.61 25.79
CA ARG A 4 11.68 -27.92 24.44
C ARG A 4 10.15 -27.89 24.44
N GLY A 5 9.56 -26.94 23.72
CA GLY A 5 8.14 -26.94 23.39
C GLY A 5 7.85 -28.00 22.33
N ARG A 6 7.02 -28.99 22.68
CA ARG A 6 6.54 -30.05 21.80
C ARG A 6 5.11 -29.72 21.41
N SER A 7 4.90 -29.16 20.22
CA SER A 7 3.56 -28.92 19.67
C SER A 7 3.01 -30.22 19.09
N ASN A 8 1.87 -30.64 19.64
CA ASN A 8 1.14 -31.83 19.29
C ASN A 8 0.12 -31.45 18.19
N VAL A 9 0.33 -31.90 16.96
CA VAL A 9 -0.61 -31.70 15.85
C VAL A 9 -1.68 -32.81 15.90
N PRO A 10 -2.98 -32.49 15.89
CA PRO A 10 -4.02 -33.50 15.77
C PRO A 10 -4.24 -33.87 14.30
N SER A 11 -3.99 -35.15 13.98
CA SER A 11 -4.31 -35.76 12.68
C SER A 11 -5.83 -35.76 12.46
N SER A 12 -6.31 -34.96 11.51
CA SER A 12 -7.68 -35.06 11.00
C SER A 12 -7.74 -36.18 9.97
N SER A 13 -8.30 -37.32 10.36
CA SER A 13 -8.63 -38.42 9.47
C SER A 13 -9.96 -38.13 8.79
N THR A 14 -9.94 -37.75 7.52
CA THR A 14 -11.15 -37.67 6.69
C THR A 14 -11.55 -39.08 6.25
N SER A 15 -12.58 -39.61 6.90
CA SER A 15 -13.26 -40.86 6.54
C SER A 15 -14.00 -40.69 5.22
N SER A 16 -13.52 -41.33 4.15
CA SER A 16 -14.29 -41.52 2.92
C SER A 16 -14.77 -42.97 2.84
N HIS A 17 -16.05 -43.13 3.15
CA HIS A 17 -16.86 -44.34 3.09
C HIS A 17 -16.77 -45.02 1.71
N ILE A 18 -16.10 -46.17 1.65
CA ILE A 18 -16.16 -47.09 0.51
C ILE A 18 -17.34 -48.04 0.75
N LYS A 19 -18.32 -48.02 -0.15
CA LYS A 19 -19.37 -49.04 -0.19
C LYS A 19 -18.74 -50.35 -0.67
N GLU A 20 -18.61 -51.31 0.24
CA GLU A 20 -18.30 -52.71 -0.09
C GLU A 20 -19.57 -53.36 -0.63
N ASP A 21 -19.64 -53.50 -1.95
CA ASP A 21 -20.62 -54.38 -2.60
C ASP A 21 -20.18 -55.83 -2.41
N SER A 22 -20.97 -56.57 -1.65
CA SER A 22 -20.75 -57.97 -1.33
C SER A 22 -21.33 -58.84 -2.44
N SER A 23 -20.49 -59.60 -3.14
CA SER A 23 -20.95 -60.76 -3.92
C SER A 23 -19.95 -61.92 -3.81
N PRO A 24 -20.35 -63.08 -3.25
CA PRO A 24 -19.53 -64.27 -3.20
C PRO A 24 -19.79 -65.14 -4.43
N GLY A 25 -18.74 -65.68 -5.05
CA GLY A 25 -18.87 -66.56 -6.20
C GLY A 25 -17.55 -66.83 -6.89
N ASP A 26 -16.70 -67.62 -6.23
CA ASP A 26 -15.50 -68.21 -6.81
C ASP A 26 -15.90 -69.17 -7.94
N VAL A 27 -15.55 -68.79 -9.17
CA VAL A 27 -15.42 -69.72 -10.30
C VAL A 27 -14.03 -69.45 -10.87
N GLN A 28 -13.04 -70.23 -10.41
CA GLN A 28 -11.71 -70.31 -11.00
C GLN A 28 -11.84 -70.81 -12.45
N SER A 29 -11.94 -69.85 -13.37
CA SER A 29 -11.67 -70.05 -14.78
C SER A 29 -10.20 -69.66 -15.02
N PRO A 30 -9.39 -70.43 -15.76
CA PRO A 30 -7.98 -70.12 -15.98
C PRO A 30 -7.72 -68.82 -16.77
N GLY A 31 -8.76 -68.04 -17.11
CA GLY A 31 -8.66 -66.67 -17.64
C GLY A 31 -8.88 -65.54 -16.63
N SER A 32 -9.14 -65.81 -15.34
CA SER A 32 -9.49 -64.78 -14.35
C SER A 32 -8.29 -63.97 -13.82
N GLU A 33 -7.09 -64.56 -13.77
CA GLU A 33 -5.87 -63.83 -13.36
C GLU A 33 -5.44 -62.78 -14.39
N GLU A 34 -5.60 -63.08 -15.68
CA GLU A 34 -5.32 -62.14 -16.77
C GLU A 34 -6.31 -60.96 -16.74
N SER A 35 -7.60 -61.24 -16.51
CA SER A 35 -8.64 -60.20 -16.40
C SER A 35 -8.45 -59.25 -15.20
N THR A 36 -7.97 -59.77 -14.07
CA THR A 36 -7.70 -58.96 -12.87
C THR A 36 -6.41 -58.15 -13.01
N MET A 37 -5.40 -58.69 -13.69
CA MET A 37 -4.20 -57.96 -14.07
C MET A 37 -4.53 -56.80 -15.03
N ASP A 38 -5.39 -57.03 -16.00
CA ASP A 38 -5.80 -56.00 -16.96
C ASP A 38 -6.67 -54.92 -16.33
N ARG A 39 -7.55 -55.27 -15.39
CA ARG A 39 -8.28 -54.28 -14.59
C ARG A 39 -7.36 -53.41 -13.73
N LYS A 40 -6.29 -53.99 -13.15
CA LYS A 40 -5.26 -53.24 -12.41
C LYS A 40 -4.48 -52.31 -13.34
N LYS A 41 -4.06 -52.79 -14.53
CA LYS A 41 -3.38 -51.96 -15.55
C LYS A 41 -4.25 -50.79 -16.01
N ALA A 42 -5.54 -51.04 -16.29
CA ALA A 42 -6.48 -50.00 -16.70
C ALA A 42 -6.68 -48.93 -15.61
N THR A 43 -6.80 -49.35 -14.35
CA THR A 43 -6.91 -48.43 -13.21
C THR A 43 -5.63 -47.61 -13.04
N HIS A 44 -4.45 -48.24 -13.12
CA HIS A 44 -3.17 -47.55 -13.04
C HIS A 44 -3.02 -46.50 -14.15
N LEU A 45 -3.39 -46.84 -15.39
CA LEU A 45 -3.35 -45.90 -16.52
C LEU A 45 -4.31 -44.72 -16.33
N ARG A 46 -5.51 -44.95 -15.78
CA ARG A 46 -6.46 -43.89 -15.43
C ARG A 46 -5.90 -42.96 -14.37
N CYS A 47 -5.33 -43.51 -13.29
CA CYS A 47 -4.70 -42.72 -12.23
C CYS A 47 -3.53 -41.89 -12.77
N GLU A 48 -2.68 -42.48 -13.61
CA GLU A 48 -1.55 -41.78 -14.22
C GLU A 48 -2.01 -40.65 -15.17
N ARG A 49 -3.08 -40.86 -15.95
CA ARG A 49 -3.67 -39.81 -16.78
C ARG A 49 -4.16 -38.64 -15.92
N GLN A 50 -4.91 -38.92 -14.86
CA GLN A 50 -5.40 -37.89 -13.95
C GLN A 50 -4.24 -37.12 -13.30
N ARG A 51 -3.18 -37.81 -12.90
CA ARG A 51 -1.95 -37.18 -12.38
C ARG A 51 -1.34 -36.22 -13.39
N ARG A 52 -1.23 -36.63 -14.65
CA ARG A 52 -0.68 -35.78 -15.72
C ARG A 52 -1.56 -34.59 -16.04
N GLU A 53 -2.87 -34.77 -16.05
CA GLU A 53 -3.84 -33.68 -16.25
C GLU A 53 -3.73 -32.63 -15.14
N ALA A 54 -3.62 -33.05 -13.88
CA ALA A 54 -3.42 -32.15 -12.74
C ALA A 54 -2.11 -31.35 -12.86
N ILE A 55 -1.01 -31.99 -13.27
CA ILE A 55 0.28 -31.32 -13.50
C ILE A 55 0.16 -30.30 -14.64
N ASN A 56 -0.46 -30.68 -15.76
CA ASN A 56 -0.64 -29.78 -16.90
C ASN A 56 -1.51 -28.58 -16.54
N ASN A 57 -2.54 -28.77 -15.71
CA ASN A 57 -3.34 -27.68 -15.20
C ASN A 57 -2.50 -26.71 -14.34
N GLY A 58 -1.65 -27.24 -13.46
CA GLY A 58 -0.72 -26.41 -12.66
C GLY A 58 0.25 -25.58 -13.52
N TYR A 59 0.75 -26.11 -14.64
CA TYR A 59 1.56 -25.34 -15.58
C TYR A 59 0.78 -24.21 -16.27
N ASN A 60 -0.49 -24.44 -16.59
CA ASN A 60 -1.34 -23.40 -17.19
C ASN A 60 -1.62 -22.29 -16.17
N GLU A 61 -2.03 -22.64 -14.94
CA GLU A 61 -2.23 -21.66 -13.87
C GLU A 61 -0.97 -20.84 -13.60
N LEU A 62 0.19 -21.51 -13.52
CA LEU A 62 1.46 -20.82 -13.32
C LEU A 62 1.75 -19.84 -14.46
N LYS A 63 1.45 -20.21 -15.71
CA LYS A 63 1.66 -19.35 -16.87
C LYS A 63 0.78 -18.10 -16.86
N GLU A 64 -0.46 -18.21 -16.39
CA GLU A 64 -1.39 -17.07 -16.27
C GLU A 64 -0.96 -16.07 -15.18
N LEU A 65 -0.24 -16.53 -14.14
CA LEU A 65 0.32 -15.65 -13.11
C LEU A 65 1.56 -14.88 -13.58
N LEU A 66 2.21 -15.31 -14.65
CA LEU A 66 3.39 -14.63 -15.17
C LEU A 66 3.00 -13.42 -16.02
N PRO A 67 3.79 -12.34 -16.00
CA PRO A 67 3.56 -11.19 -16.84
C PRO A 67 3.48 -11.58 -18.34
N PRO A 68 2.48 -11.07 -19.09
CA PRO A 68 2.32 -11.36 -20.52
C PRO A 68 3.54 -10.95 -21.35
N SER A 69 4.30 -9.96 -20.89
CA SER A 69 5.57 -9.52 -21.49
C SER A 69 6.66 -10.60 -21.48
N MET A 70 6.60 -11.56 -20.55
CA MET A 70 7.56 -12.65 -20.46
C MET A 70 7.21 -13.82 -21.39
N THR A 71 6.00 -13.88 -21.93
CA THR A 71 5.63 -14.87 -22.94
C THR A 71 6.09 -14.42 -24.33
N ALA A 72 7.09 -15.12 -24.88
CA ALA A 72 7.56 -14.90 -26.25
C ALA A 72 6.39 -15.01 -27.25
N LEU A 73 6.04 -13.87 -27.86
CA LEU A 73 5.01 -13.75 -28.88
C LEU A 73 5.28 -14.74 -30.01
N GLY A 74 4.39 -15.72 -30.20
CA GLY A 74 4.41 -16.62 -31.35
C GLY A 74 5.17 -17.95 -31.17
N CYS A 75 5.72 -18.28 -29.99
CA CYS A 75 6.33 -19.60 -29.77
C CYS A 75 5.77 -20.32 -28.53
N LYS A 76 5.45 -21.62 -28.67
CA LYS A 76 4.94 -22.46 -27.57
C LYS A 76 5.96 -22.44 -26.42
N THR A 77 5.57 -21.88 -25.27
CA THR A 77 6.45 -21.86 -24.10
C THR A 77 6.56 -23.28 -23.56
N THR A 78 7.79 -23.79 -23.44
CA THR A 78 8.05 -25.14 -22.91
C THR A 78 7.86 -25.16 -21.39
N ASN A 79 7.56 -26.33 -20.82
CA ASN A 79 7.43 -26.48 -19.36
C ASN A 79 8.67 -25.97 -18.60
N ALA A 80 9.87 -26.23 -19.13
CA ALA A 80 11.11 -25.71 -18.56
C ALA A 80 11.15 -24.17 -18.57
N ALA A 81 10.75 -23.54 -19.67
CA ALA A 81 10.72 -22.08 -19.76
C ALA A 81 9.69 -21.45 -18.80
N ILE A 82 8.55 -22.10 -18.55
CA ILE A 82 7.58 -21.64 -17.55
C ILE A 82 8.23 -21.62 -16.16
N LEU A 83 8.94 -22.69 -15.78
CA LEU A 83 9.60 -22.79 -14.48
C LEU A 83 10.69 -21.72 -14.30
N PHE A 84 11.55 -21.52 -15.31
CA PHE A 84 12.60 -20.50 -15.24
C PHE A 84 12.02 -19.10 -15.11
N ARG A 85 11.01 -18.75 -15.92
CA ARG A 85 10.35 -17.44 -15.85
C ARG A 85 9.66 -17.23 -14.50
N ALA A 86 9.04 -18.26 -13.93
CA ALA A 86 8.43 -18.17 -12.62
C ALA A 86 9.46 -17.94 -11.51
N TYR A 87 10.61 -18.59 -11.59
CA TYR A 87 11.71 -18.34 -10.68
C TYR A 87 12.23 -16.90 -10.79
N ASP A 88 12.48 -16.43 -12.02
CA ASP A 88 12.96 -15.08 -12.26
C ASP A 88 11.95 -14.02 -11.80
N TYR A 89 10.66 -14.25 -12.06
CA TYR A 89 9.59 -13.35 -11.64
C TYR A 89 9.45 -13.30 -10.11
N MET A 90 9.56 -14.44 -9.43
CA MET A 90 9.59 -14.47 -7.96
C MET A 90 10.78 -13.68 -7.40
N LYS A 91 11.98 -13.81 -8.01
CA LYS A 91 13.16 -13.04 -7.62
C LYS A 91 12.98 -11.54 -7.86
N GLN A 92 12.35 -11.16 -8.97
CA GLN A 92 12.00 -9.78 -9.25
C GLN A 92 11.04 -9.22 -8.19
N LEU A 93 9.97 -9.95 -7.86
CA LEU A 93 9.00 -9.56 -6.84
C LEU A 93 9.63 -9.40 -5.45
N GLU A 94 10.54 -10.30 -5.06
CA GLU A 94 11.31 -10.16 -3.81
C GLU A 94 12.10 -8.83 -3.79
N CYS A 95 12.78 -8.51 -4.88
CA CYS A 95 13.56 -7.26 -5.01
C CYS A 95 12.68 -6.00 -4.99
N GLU A 96 11.53 -6.05 -5.68
CA GLU A 96 10.54 -4.97 -5.69
C GLU A 96 9.94 -4.75 -4.30
N ASN A 97 9.62 -5.83 -3.58
CA ASN A 97 9.13 -5.75 -2.21
C ASN A 97 10.17 -5.13 -1.26
N ASP A 98 11.43 -5.58 -1.34
CA ASP A 98 12.54 -5.03 -0.55
C ASP A 98 12.79 -3.55 -0.84
N THR A 99 12.54 -3.11 -2.08
CA THR A 99 12.67 -1.69 -2.47
C THR A 99 11.51 -0.89 -1.93
N ALA A 100 10.28 -1.37 -2.09
CA ALA A 100 9.09 -0.74 -1.57
C ALA A 100 9.13 -0.60 -0.03
N GLU A 101 9.62 -1.61 0.68
CA GLU A 101 9.80 -1.55 2.15
C GLU A 101 10.81 -0.47 2.57
N LYS A 102 11.91 -0.30 1.83
CA LYS A 102 12.89 0.77 2.09
C LYS A 102 12.29 2.15 1.85
N ASP A 103 11.57 2.33 0.76
CA ASP A 103 10.93 3.60 0.41
C ASP A 103 9.86 3.97 1.45
N LEU A 104 9.07 2.98 1.89
CA LEU A 104 8.09 3.15 2.94
C LEU A 104 8.76 3.58 4.26
N GLY A 105 9.88 2.95 4.63
CA GLY A 105 10.66 3.34 5.80
C GLY A 105 11.18 4.78 5.75
N GLN A 106 11.67 5.22 4.57
CA GLN A 106 12.12 6.60 4.36
C GLN A 106 10.97 7.60 4.47
N LEU A 107 9.84 7.33 3.83
CA LEU A 107 8.65 8.19 3.91
C LEU A 107 8.12 8.30 5.34
N GLN A 108 8.09 7.19 6.09
CA GLN A 108 7.70 7.20 7.50
C GLN A 108 8.65 8.05 8.35
N ALA A 109 9.96 7.94 8.13
CA ALA A 109 10.95 8.78 8.82
C ALA A 109 10.75 10.27 8.49
N GLN A 110 10.49 10.62 7.23
CA GLN A 110 10.23 12.00 6.81
C GLN A 110 8.95 12.54 7.46
N VAL A 111 7.87 11.77 7.47
CA VAL A 111 6.62 12.16 8.13
C VAL A 111 6.83 12.35 9.63
N SER A 112 7.58 11.46 10.29
CA SER A 112 7.92 11.61 11.70
C SER A 112 8.73 12.89 11.97
N ALA A 113 9.73 13.18 11.14
CA ALA A 113 10.54 14.39 11.26
C ALA A 113 9.69 15.65 11.09
N LEU A 114 8.83 15.70 10.07
CA LEU A 114 7.93 16.83 9.84
C LEU A 114 6.94 17.02 11.00
N ARG A 115 6.42 15.94 11.58
CA ARG A 115 5.57 16.01 12.78
C ARG A 115 6.33 16.58 13.98
N MET A 116 7.56 16.14 14.20
CA MET A 116 8.40 16.69 15.27
C MET A 116 8.63 18.20 15.06
N ILE A 117 8.95 18.63 13.84
CA ILE A 117 9.14 20.04 13.50
C ILE A 117 7.86 20.83 13.77
N ALA A 118 6.70 20.35 13.30
CA ALA A 118 5.42 21.01 13.53
C ALA A 118 5.11 21.16 15.03
N GLN A 119 5.31 20.10 15.82
CA GLN A 119 5.12 20.12 17.27
C GLN A 119 6.06 21.12 17.97
N GLN A 120 7.29 21.27 17.50
CA GLN A 120 8.21 22.28 18.03
C GLN A 120 7.71 23.69 17.76
N TYR A 121 7.20 23.97 16.55
CA TYR A 121 6.60 25.27 16.25
C TYR A 121 5.37 25.55 17.11
N GLU A 122 4.47 24.58 17.30
CA GLU A 122 3.31 24.73 18.18
C GLU A 122 3.72 25.07 19.62
N THR A 123 4.73 24.38 20.15
CA THR A 123 5.28 24.66 21.49
C THR A 123 5.86 26.08 21.57
N MET A 124 6.66 26.49 20.58
CA MET A 124 7.23 27.84 20.53
C MET A 124 6.16 28.93 20.44
N THR A 125 5.06 28.68 19.74
CA THR A 125 3.92 29.62 19.68
C THR A 125 3.17 29.69 21.01
N ALA A 126 3.06 28.57 21.75
CA ALA A 126 2.45 28.54 23.07
C ALA A 126 3.31 29.20 24.17
N ASP A 127 4.64 29.04 24.09
CA ASP A 127 5.61 29.63 25.03
C ASP A 127 5.99 31.08 24.67
N ALA A 128 5.66 31.54 23.45
CA ALA A 128 5.76 32.95 23.12
C ALA A 128 4.90 33.71 24.14
N PRO A 129 5.40 34.78 24.79
CA PRO A 129 4.63 35.55 25.76
C PRO A 129 3.41 36.12 25.03
N LEU A 130 2.29 35.40 25.11
CA LEU A 130 1.04 35.72 24.47
C LEU A 130 0.63 37.09 24.96
N THR A 131 0.91 38.12 24.17
CA THR A 131 0.23 39.42 24.01
C THR A 131 -0.08 40.26 25.27
N SER A 132 0.12 39.75 26.48
CA SER A 132 -0.31 40.36 27.73
C SER A 132 0.49 41.63 28.00
N ASN A 133 1.77 41.62 27.63
CA ASN A 133 2.69 42.75 27.76
C ASN A 133 3.11 43.37 26.42
N ALA A 134 2.54 42.93 25.29
CA ALA A 134 2.85 43.50 23.98
C ALA A 134 2.29 44.93 23.88
N SER A 135 3.08 45.85 23.31
CA SER A 135 2.63 47.23 23.12
C SER A 135 1.38 47.27 22.22
N PRO A 136 0.52 48.30 22.35
CA PRO A 136 -0.64 48.46 21.47
C PRO A 136 -0.28 48.46 19.97
N GLN A 137 0.89 48.98 19.61
CA GLN A 137 1.41 48.95 18.24
C GLN A 137 1.79 47.53 17.79
N ALA A 138 2.38 46.72 18.67
CA ALA A 138 2.72 45.33 18.37
C ALA A 138 1.45 44.48 18.14
N LYS A 139 0.38 44.73 18.91
CA LYS A 139 -0.92 44.06 18.71
C LYS A 139 -1.56 44.44 17.38
N MET A 140 -1.47 45.71 16.99
CA MET A 140 -1.98 46.19 15.71
C MET A 140 -1.22 45.56 14.53
N LEU A 141 0.10 45.48 14.64
CA LEU A 141 0.94 44.81 13.65
C LEU A 141 0.63 43.31 13.56
N GLN A 142 0.39 42.64 14.69
CA GLN A 142 -0.04 41.23 14.70
C GLN A 142 -1.34 41.01 13.93
N VAL A 143 -2.36 41.83 14.17
CA VAL A 143 -3.64 41.73 13.45
C VAL A 143 -3.45 41.93 11.96
N LEU A 144 -2.62 42.90 11.55
CA LEU A 144 -2.32 43.14 10.14
C LEU A 144 -1.56 41.96 9.51
N LEU A 145 -0.57 41.40 10.19
CA LEU A 145 0.17 40.23 9.70
C LEU A 145 -0.72 38.99 9.57
N GLU A 146 -1.64 38.78 10.50
CA GLU A 146 -2.59 37.67 10.44
C GLU A 146 -3.57 37.82 9.27
N GLU A 147 -4.05 39.04 9.01
CA GLU A 147 -4.92 39.35 7.87
C GLU A 147 -4.17 39.15 6.54
N CYS A 148 -2.92 39.62 6.43
CA CYS A 148 -2.06 39.37 5.27
C CYS A 148 -1.78 37.87 5.07
N PHE A 149 -1.55 37.12 6.15
CA PHE A 149 -1.27 35.69 6.05
C PHE A 149 -2.52 34.89 5.66
N THR A 150 -3.70 35.27 6.16
CA THR A 150 -4.96 34.60 5.83
C THR A 150 -5.29 34.77 4.35
N THR A 151 -5.19 35.99 3.82
CA THR A 151 -5.41 36.24 2.38
C THR A 151 -4.37 35.51 1.51
N PHE A 152 -3.10 35.48 1.93
CA PHE A 152 -2.07 34.70 1.26
C PHE A 152 -2.43 33.22 1.18
N ALA A 153 -2.85 32.63 2.30
CA ALA A 153 -3.16 31.20 2.39
C ALA A 153 -4.39 30.79 1.56
N GLU A 154 -5.35 31.70 1.36
CA GLU A 154 -6.55 31.46 0.56
C GLU A 154 -6.30 31.69 -0.94
N ASP A 155 -5.56 32.74 -1.30
CA ASP A 155 -5.43 33.18 -2.69
C ASP A 155 -4.21 32.60 -3.42
N VAL A 156 -3.18 32.11 -2.71
CA VAL A 156 -1.97 31.56 -3.32
C VAL A 156 -2.03 30.05 -3.41
N ASP A 157 -2.04 29.51 -4.64
CA ASP A 157 -2.08 28.07 -4.91
C ASP A 157 -0.67 27.47 -5.07
N PRO A 158 -0.22 26.60 -4.14
CA PRO A 158 1.09 25.95 -4.22
C PRO A 158 1.11 24.67 -5.07
N SER A 159 0.02 24.29 -5.75
CA SER A 159 -0.11 23.02 -6.48
C SER A 159 0.91 22.82 -7.61
N SER A 160 1.38 23.91 -8.23
CA SER A 160 2.39 23.88 -9.29
C SER A 160 3.16 25.20 -9.36
N TYR A 161 4.35 25.19 -9.96
CA TYR A 161 5.15 26.41 -10.14
C TYR A 161 4.44 27.48 -10.99
N GLU A 162 3.70 27.05 -12.02
CA GLU A 162 2.90 27.96 -12.84
C GLU A 162 1.73 28.57 -12.05
N ALA A 163 1.00 27.75 -11.29
CA ALA A 163 -0.07 28.24 -10.42
C ALA A 163 0.48 29.23 -9.39
N ILE A 164 1.56 28.86 -8.68
CA ILE A 164 2.19 29.70 -7.65
C ILE A 164 2.61 31.05 -8.23
N THR A 165 3.26 31.08 -9.40
CA THR A 165 3.77 32.34 -9.97
C THR A 165 2.62 33.25 -10.42
N ARG A 166 1.54 32.68 -10.95
CA ARG A 166 0.35 33.43 -11.33
C ARG A 166 -0.41 33.96 -10.12
N THR A 167 -0.74 33.09 -9.17
CA THR A 167 -1.57 33.45 -8.01
C THR A 167 -0.82 34.34 -7.04
N LEU A 168 0.49 34.15 -6.87
CA LEU A 168 1.31 35.02 -6.03
C LEU A 168 1.37 36.45 -6.58
N LEU A 169 1.59 36.62 -7.90
CA LEU A 169 1.58 37.94 -8.51
C LEU A 169 0.21 38.62 -8.36
N GLN A 170 -0.87 37.87 -8.57
CA GLN A 170 -2.22 38.38 -8.42
C GLN A 170 -2.53 38.76 -6.96
N TRP A 171 -2.10 37.96 -5.99
CA TRP A 171 -2.23 38.27 -4.57
C TRP A 171 -1.40 39.49 -4.17
N THR A 172 -0.20 39.68 -4.74
CA THR A 172 0.60 40.89 -4.44
C THR A 172 -0.09 42.18 -4.89
N GLU A 173 -0.84 42.15 -5.99
CA GLU A 173 -1.62 43.30 -6.47
C GLU A 173 -2.84 43.59 -5.59
N THR A 174 -3.50 42.55 -5.05
CA THR A 174 -4.64 42.73 -4.12
C THR A 174 -4.17 43.19 -2.74
N LEU A 175 -3.05 42.66 -2.26
CA LEU A 175 -2.44 43.00 -0.97
C LEU A 175 -2.19 44.51 -0.81
N GLU A 176 -1.72 45.18 -1.86
CA GLU A 176 -1.45 46.63 -1.81
C GLU A 176 -2.72 47.44 -1.49
N ASN A 177 -3.87 47.01 -2.02
CA ASN A 177 -5.16 47.66 -1.79
C ASN A 177 -5.71 47.37 -0.39
N ASP A 178 -5.57 46.12 0.07
CA ASP A 178 -6.07 45.69 1.38
C ASP A 178 -5.25 46.30 2.53
N VAL A 179 -3.92 46.37 2.41
CA VAL A 179 -3.07 47.01 3.42
C VAL A 179 -3.42 48.50 3.57
N GLN A 180 -3.62 49.24 2.47
CA GLN A 180 -4.05 50.64 2.56
C GLN A 180 -5.41 50.80 3.25
N THR A 181 -6.33 49.89 2.95
CA THR A 181 -7.68 49.88 3.52
C THR A 181 -7.66 49.57 5.02
N THR A 182 -6.89 48.57 5.44
CA THR A 182 -6.74 48.17 6.85
C THR A 182 -6.03 49.25 7.66
N VAL A 183 -4.93 49.84 7.15
CA VAL A 183 -4.24 50.96 7.82
C VAL A 183 -5.14 52.19 7.96
N SER A 184 -5.96 52.48 6.95
CA SER A 184 -6.93 53.59 6.99
C SER A 184 -8.02 53.37 8.05
N LYS A 185 -8.54 52.14 8.17
CA LYS A 185 -9.51 51.77 9.24
C LYS A 185 -8.89 51.85 10.64
N MET A 186 -7.62 51.45 10.79
CA MET A 186 -6.91 51.46 12.07
C MET A 186 -6.55 52.88 12.54
N THR A 187 -6.24 53.80 11.62
CA THR A 187 -5.94 55.21 11.94
C THR A 187 -7.19 56.06 12.18
N ALA A 188 -8.36 55.62 11.71
CA ALA A 188 -9.64 56.28 11.93
C ALA A 188 -10.27 56.04 13.32
N VAL A 189 -9.69 55.16 14.17
CA VAL A 189 -10.18 54.92 15.52
C VAL A 189 -9.67 56.02 16.48
N PRO A 190 -10.54 56.88 17.04
CA PRO A 190 -10.09 57.97 17.90
C PRO A 190 -9.50 57.43 19.20
N PHE A 191 -8.23 57.75 19.46
CA PHE A 191 -7.56 57.50 20.73
C PHE A 191 -8.25 58.32 21.83
N LYS A 192 -9.23 57.74 22.54
CA LYS A 192 -9.86 58.38 23.70
C LYS A 192 -8.79 58.55 24.78
N LYS A 193 -8.31 59.79 24.96
CA LYS A 193 -7.49 60.17 26.11
C LYS A 193 -8.23 59.78 27.39
N PRO A 194 -7.60 59.06 28.34
CA PRO A 194 -8.20 58.82 29.63
C PRO A 194 -8.39 60.16 30.34
N ARG A 195 -9.62 60.43 30.79
CA ARG A 195 -9.95 61.61 31.60
C ARG A 195 -9.15 61.53 32.90
N ARG A 196 -8.37 62.58 33.17
CA ARG A 196 -7.72 62.82 34.48
C ARG A 196 -8.78 63.11 35.54
#